data_AF-A0A2E1KQ51-F1
#
_entry.id   AF-A0A2E1KQ51-F1
#
_cell.length_a   1.000
_cell.length_b   1.000
_cell.length_c   1.000
_cell.angle_alpha   90.00
_cell.angle_beta   90.00
_cell.angle_gamma   90.00
#
_symmetry.space_group_name_H-M   'P 1'
#
loop_
_entity.id
_entity.type
_entity.pdbx_description
1 polymer ?
#
loop_
_entity_poly.entity_id
_entity_poly.type
_entity_poly.pdbx_seq_one_letter_code
_entity_poly.pdbx_strand_id
1 'polypeptide(L)' 'MSTEMTLTLHPEQIEYLAEVGQKYNLPDASKAIRCLVNFAIEQQDQADAIFSEVRCRAC' A
#
# COMPACT_ATOMS: atom_id res chain seq x y z
N MET A 1 -10.73 15.65 1.04
CA MET A 1 -11.90 14.76 0.83
C MET A 1 -11.37 13.39 0.43
N SER A 2 -11.83 12.31 1.05
CA SER A 2 -11.50 10.94 0.67
C SER A 2 -12.74 10.24 0.12
N THR A 3 -12.56 9.33 -0.82
CA THR A 3 -13.62 8.54 -1.45
C THR A 3 -13.42 7.07 -1.12
N GLU A 4 -14.51 6.33 -0.91
CA GLU A 4 -14.46 4.89 -0.66
C GLU A 4 -14.20 4.10 -1.94
N MET A 5 -13.38 3.05 -1.82
CA MET A 5 -13.03 2.13 -2.88
C MET A 5 -12.83 0.75 -2.27
N THR A 6 -13.41 -0.27 -2.90
CA THR A 6 -13.19 -1.68 -2.51
C THR A 6 -11.97 -2.23 -3.25
N LEU A 7 -11.03 -2.81 -2.51
CA LEU A 7 -9.81 -3.42 -3.04
C LEU A 7 -9.75 -4.90 -2.64
N THR A 8 -9.18 -5.72 -3.51
CA THR A 8 -8.85 -7.11 -3.18
C THR A 8 -7.34 -7.21 -2.98
N LEU A 9 -6.93 -7.64 -1.80
CA LEU A 9 -5.53 -7.84 -1.41
C LEU A 9 -5.34 -9.25 -0.88
N HIS A 10 -4.14 -9.79 -1.04
CA HIS A 10 -3.78 -11.09 -0.47
C HIS A 10 -3.64 -10.99 1.07
N PRO A 11 -3.82 -12.09 1.82
CA PRO A 11 -3.71 -12.09 3.28
C PRO A 11 -2.40 -11.48 3.80
N GLU A 12 -1.26 -11.83 3.20
CA GLU A 12 0.06 -11.28 3.55
C GLU A 12 0.15 -9.75 3.39
N GLN A 13 -0.57 -9.19 2.42
CA GLN A 13 -0.60 -7.75 2.16
C GLN A 13 -1.46 -7.05 3.22
N ILE A 14 -2.56 -7.68 3.64
CA ILE A 14 -3.42 -7.19 4.71
C ILE A 14 -2.67 -7.22 6.05
N GLU A 15 -1.97 -8.31 6.34
CA GLU A 15 -1.11 -8.45 7.54
C GLU A 15 -0.03 -7.37 7.56
N TYR A 16 0.69 -7.18 6.45
CA TYR A 16 1.68 -6.12 6.32
C TYR A 16 1.09 -4.72 6.60
N LEU A 17 -0.08 -4.40 6.05
CA LEU A 17 -0.74 -3.11 6.29
C LEU A 17 -1.15 -2.93 7.76
N ALA A 18 -1.57 -4.01 8.43
CA ALA A 18 -1.90 -3.99 9.85
C ALA A 18 -0.64 -3.77 10.72
N GLU A 19 0.46 -4.46 10.42
CA GLU A 19 1.74 -4.29 11.12
C GLU A 19 2.30 -2.88 10.98
N VAL A 20 2.30 -2.34 9.75
CA VAL A 20 2.69 -0.95 9.48
C VAL A 20 1.75 0.01 10.22
N GLY A 21 0.45 -0.26 10.22
CA GLY A 21 -0.53 0.51 10.95
C GLY A 21 -0.21 0.60 12.45
N GLN A 22 0.08 -0.53 13.10
CA GLN A 22 0.47 -0.56 14.50
C GLN A 22 1.81 0.15 14.75
N LYS A 23 2.82 -0.14 13.92
CA LYS A 23 4.18 0.42 14.05
C LYS A 23 4.21 1.94 13.99
N TYR A 24 3.39 2.54 13.12
CA TYR A 24 3.34 4.00 12.92
C TYR A 24 2.10 4.65 13.55
N ASN A 25 1.38 3.91 14.39
CA ASN A 25 0.16 4.37 15.08
C ASN A 25 -0.86 5.01 14.13
N LEU A 26 -1.12 4.34 12.99
CA LEU A 26 -2.08 4.78 12.00
C LEU A 26 -3.49 4.35 12.41
N PRO A 27 -4.52 5.18 12.14
CA PRO A 27 -5.89 4.92 12.58
C PRO A 27 -6.54 3.71 11.88
N ASP A 28 -6.15 3.43 10.64
CA ASP A 28 -6.73 2.36 9.83
C ASP A 28 -5.78 1.93 8.69
N ALA A 29 -6.07 0.77 8.10
CA ALA A 29 -5.36 0.26 6.92
C ALA A 29 -5.47 1.23 5.73
N SER A 30 -6.57 1.95 5.60
CA SER A 30 -6.76 2.96 4.56
C SER A 30 -5.73 4.09 4.65
N LYS A 31 -5.25 4.45 5.85
CA LYS A 31 -4.18 5.42 6.06
C LYS A 31 -2.84 4.86 5.64
N ALA A 32 -2.56 3.59 5.95
CA ALA A 32 -1.34 2.92 5.50
C ALA A 32 -1.27 2.89 3.96
N ILE A 33 -2.38 2.51 3.30
CA ILE A 33 -2.47 2.53 1.83
C ILE A 33 -2.26 3.94 1.28
N ARG A 34 -2.91 4.96 1.86
CA ARG A 34 -2.71 6.36 1.44
C ARG A 34 -1.24 6.80 1.56
N CYS A 35 -0.53 6.39 2.61
CA CYS A 35 0.88 6.71 2.76
C CYS A 35 1.73 6.05 1.65
N LEU A 36 1.47 4.78 1.31
CA LEU A 36 2.14 4.08 0.21
C LEU A 36 1.86 4.75 -1.14
N VAL A 37 0.59 5.08 -1.41
CA VAL A 37 0.19 5.74 -2.66
C VAL A 37 0.78 7.15 -2.75
N ASN A 38 0.77 7.92 -1.66
CA ASN A 38 1.39 9.25 -1.65
C ASN A 38 2.89 9.18 -1.95
N PHE A 39 3.61 8.22 -1.36
CA PHE A 39 5.03 8.01 -1.66
C PHE A 39 5.25 7.71 -3.15
N ALA A 40 4.42 6.86 -3.75
CA ALA A 40 4.50 6.58 -5.18
C ALA A 40 4.16 7.81 -6.06
N ILE A 41 3.23 8.67 -5.61
CA ILE A 41 2.89 9.94 -6.29
C ILE A 41 4.04 10.95 -6.20
N GLU A 42 4.79 10.99 -5.09
CA GLU A 42 5.94 11.88 -4.90
C GLU A 42 7.16 11.41 -5.72
N GLN A 43 7.32 10.10 -5.90
CA GLN A 43 8.44 9.46 -6.60
C GLN A 43 8.04 8.93 -7.98
N GLN A 44 7.43 9.77 -8.82
CA GLN A 44 6.87 9.36 -10.13
C GLN A 44 7.93 8.79 -11.09
N ASP A 45 9.16 9.26 -10.98
CA ASP A 45 10.33 8.78 -11.73
C ASP A 45 10.67 7.32 -11.39
N GLN A 46 10.16 6.78 -10.29
CA GLN A 46 10.35 5.40 -9.85
C GLN A 46 9.13 4.51 -10.11
N ALA A 47 8.15 4.98 -10.88
CA ALA A 47 6.95 4.19 -11.21
C ALA A 47 7.30 2.83 -11.83
N ASP A 48 8.32 2.77 -12.68
CA ASP A 48 8.78 1.51 -13.28
C ASP A 48 9.25 0.51 -12.21
N ALA A 49 9.86 0.95 -11.11
CA ALA A 49 10.27 0.04 -10.03
C ALA A 49 9.07 -0.60 -9.29
N ILE A 50 7.88 -0.02 -9.42
CA ILE A 50 6.63 -0.50 -8.83
C ILE A 50 5.84 -1.35 -9.83
N PHE A 51 5.77 -0.94 -11.11
CA PHE A 51 4.85 -1.51 -12.10
C PHE A 51 5.52 -2.36 -13.20
N SER A 52 6.82 -2.19 -13.47
CA SER A 52 7.50 -2.93 -14.55
C SER A 52 7.89 -4.35 -14.16
N GLU A 53 8.02 -4.63 -12.86
CA GLU A 53 8.35 -5.97 -12.34
C GLU A 53 7.17 -6.57 -11.59
N VAL A 54 6.71 -7.75 -12.03
CA VAL A 54 5.72 -8.53 -11.27
C VAL A 54 6.43 -9.19 -10.10
N ARG A 55 6.24 -8.62 -8.90
CA ARG A 55 6.74 -9.21 -7.65
C ARG A 55 5.74 -10.23 -7.13
N CYS A 56 5.88 -11.49 -7.55
CA CYS A 56 5.17 -12.58 -6.91
C CYS A 56 5.78 -12.87 -5.54
N ARG A 57 5.13 -12.41 -4.47
CA ARG A 57 5.40 -12.85 -3.09
C ARG A 57 4.56 -14.05 -2.67
N ALA A 58 3.47 -14.32 -3.40
CA ALA A 58 2.52 -15.40 -3.17
C ALA A 58 2.19 -16.19 -4.45
N CYS A 59 3.21 -16.57 -5.24
CA CYS A 59 3.05 -17.58 -6.29
C CYS A 59 3.14 -18.99 -5.72
#